data_AF-A0A2V2WA02-F1
#
_entry.id   AF-A0A2V2WA02-F1
#
_cell.length_a   1.000
_cell.length_b   1.000
_cell.length_c   1.000
_cell.angle_alpha   90.00
_cell.angle_beta   90.00
_cell.angle_gamma   90.00
#
_symmetry.space_group_name_H-M   'P 1'
#
loop_
_entity.id
_entity.type
_entity.pdbx_description
1 polymer ?
#
loop_
_entity_poly.entity_id
_entity_poly.type
_entity_poly.pdbx_seq_one_letter_code
_entity_poly.pdbx_strand_id
1 'polypeptide(L)'
;MPGRPESVQGRNVEIRAPTVPQGDCRKRTRPESHTDTDQPAATRREVEERQQPNWRLDSRVEDVLLEGKDRITSMRLNEFLRNFPGGRGVVDANEDVSMERFLTNPMRLSNGETSLCTIAGFPLCREMKILLEAAYTLKGEGVFSLAHWRDFEGKDTVTPIAKGALDTALLYVRREETRREAEERARRRAEERARRRAEERARREVEERPRWEAEERAMWELEERARREQQIKFTLSTKIEDVLLRRRVRANNTKLNDFLTVELGGRGVVDANRNVLLEEFVRDPEKYIGDEGVLNGIKKLYNYVRMEIAVRDEMNFCEDLRSLYNKGVHNLLKWSEAAAEVKASVHGITKDTLDAALVDVRYRTITSAPITLKGFYESVYNARWNHVMEIPDGNGMGMKVEEGKPEQQWTYKAVGKTFERDDGMLQFGAERLRLMVFTSDRGWPYSWEWEKHKSIHDCYVNCEVERAWRIVFDDLTECFSTYGGTDLKPKKRVLIGTPGIGKSMAAGSYLLYQLLHYDVEKLQVVVHRFGNTTYVFDKTIQSGDKMQG
;
A
#
# COMPACT_ATOMS: atom_id res chain seq x y z
N MET A 1 -2.33 -84.92 12.18
CA MET A 1 -3.60 -84.69 12.89
C MET A 1 -3.98 -83.22 12.66
N PRO A 2 -5.23 -82.94 12.28
CA PRO A 2 -5.64 -82.18 11.08
C PRO A 2 -5.96 -80.69 11.39
N GLY A 3 -6.23 -79.78 10.44
CA GLY A 3 -6.62 -79.97 9.04
C GLY A 3 -6.50 -78.71 8.17
N ARG A 4 -6.45 -79.00 6.86
CA ARG A 4 -6.55 -78.15 5.65
C ARG A 4 -8.03 -78.05 5.23
N PRO A 5 -8.41 -77.42 4.09
CA PRO A 5 -7.74 -76.41 3.21
C PRO A 5 -8.70 -75.22 2.91
N GLU A 6 -8.37 -74.12 2.20
CA GLU A 6 -8.25 -73.94 0.73
C GLU A 6 -7.86 -72.45 0.47
N SER A 7 -6.74 -72.15 -0.21
CA SER A 7 -6.60 -71.76 -1.64
C SER A 7 -7.16 -70.35 -1.93
N VAL A 8 -6.52 -69.37 -2.60
CA VAL A 8 -5.56 -69.31 -3.72
C VAL A 8 -4.78 -67.97 -3.68
N GLN A 9 -3.58 -67.96 -4.29
CA GLN A 9 -2.74 -66.82 -4.67
C GLN A 9 -3.52 -65.55 -5.10
N GLY A 10 -3.10 -64.30 -4.87
CA GLY A 10 -1.77 -63.72 -4.69
C GLY A 10 -1.70 -62.47 -5.58
N ARG A 11 -1.49 -61.28 -5.02
CA ARG A 11 -0.99 -60.11 -5.76
C ARG A 11 -0.56 -58.99 -4.83
N ASN A 12 0.49 -58.31 -5.26
CA ASN A 12 1.28 -57.32 -4.56
C ASN A 12 0.93 -55.90 -5.06
N VAL A 13 1.01 -54.94 -4.12
CA VAL A 13 1.32 -53.49 -4.26
C VAL A 13 0.30 -52.58 -4.98
N GLU A 14 -0.18 -51.53 -4.29
CA GLU A 14 0.02 -50.10 -4.67
C GLU A 14 -0.67 -49.13 -3.70
N ILE A 15 0.08 -48.10 -3.30
CA ILE A 15 -0.32 -47.02 -2.40
C ILE A 15 -0.95 -45.87 -3.20
N ARG A 16 -2.01 -45.31 -2.63
CA ARG A 16 -2.98 -44.36 -3.19
C ARG A 16 -2.41 -43.00 -3.59
N ALA A 17 -2.93 -42.48 -4.70
CA ALA A 17 -2.91 -41.08 -5.15
C ALA A 17 -4.31 -40.43 -4.99
N PRO A 18 -4.43 -39.09 -5.06
CA PRO A 18 -5.62 -38.30 -4.71
C PRO A 18 -6.58 -38.08 -5.89
N THR A 19 -7.86 -37.83 -5.61
CA THR A 19 -8.92 -37.63 -6.62
C THR A 19 -9.29 -36.16 -6.77
N VAL A 20 -9.26 -35.68 -8.02
CA VAL A 20 -9.72 -34.36 -8.52
C VAL A 20 -11.21 -34.44 -8.95
N PRO A 21 -11.99 -33.33 -8.93
CA PRO A 21 -13.38 -33.30 -9.34
C PRO A 21 -13.55 -33.06 -10.86
N GLN A 22 -14.53 -33.73 -11.47
CA GLN A 22 -15.01 -33.46 -12.84
C GLN A 22 -16.12 -32.40 -12.83
N GLY A 23 -15.93 -31.34 -13.61
CA GLY A 23 -16.94 -30.32 -13.92
C GLY A 23 -17.67 -30.67 -15.21
N ASP A 24 -18.98 -30.40 -15.25
CA ASP A 24 -19.84 -30.64 -16.39
C ASP A 24 -20.45 -29.35 -16.95
N CYS A 25 -20.58 -29.31 -18.27
CA CYS A 25 -20.79 -28.12 -19.10
C CYS A 25 -22.22 -27.56 -19.05
N ARG A 26 -22.38 -26.23 -19.04
CA ARG A 26 -23.67 -25.54 -19.33
C ARG A 26 -23.57 -24.69 -20.59
N LYS A 27 -24.25 -25.12 -21.66
CA LYS A 27 -24.68 -24.28 -22.80
C LYS A 27 -26.12 -23.81 -22.60
N ARG A 28 -26.38 -22.57 -23.03
CA ARG A 28 -27.65 -21.83 -23.03
C ARG A 28 -28.75 -22.50 -23.85
N THR A 29 -29.97 -22.48 -23.32
CA THR A 29 -31.21 -22.32 -24.11
C THR A 29 -32.20 -21.44 -23.33
N ARG A 30 -32.74 -20.43 -24.00
CA ARG A 30 -33.76 -19.47 -23.51
C ARG A 30 -35.14 -20.16 -23.50
N PRO A 31 -36.03 -19.81 -22.55
CA PRO A 31 -37.39 -19.50 -22.96
C PRO A 31 -37.91 -18.21 -22.31
N GLU A 32 -38.54 -17.37 -23.13
CA GLU A 32 -39.55 -16.40 -22.69
C GLU A 32 -40.87 -17.13 -22.51
N SER A 33 -41.54 -16.93 -21.37
CA SER A 33 -42.98 -16.68 -21.30
C SER A 33 -43.40 -16.45 -19.84
N HIS A 34 -44.01 -15.29 -19.63
CA HIS A 34 -44.95 -14.91 -18.58
C HIS A 34 -45.08 -15.82 -17.35
N THR A 35 -44.76 -15.28 -16.18
CA THR A 35 -45.70 -15.15 -15.05
C THR A 35 -45.05 -14.33 -13.93
N ASP A 36 -45.86 -13.39 -13.43
CA ASP A 36 -45.86 -12.78 -12.10
C ASP A 36 -44.58 -12.14 -11.55
N THR A 37 -44.63 -10.81 -11.59
CA THR A 37 -43.91 -9.86 -10.77
C THR A 37 -44.00 -10.22 -9.28
N ASP A 38 -43.03 -10.98 -8.77
CA ASP A 38 -42.79 -11.12 -7.33
C ASP A 38 -42.14 -9.83 -6.80
N GLN A 39 -43.00 -8.89 -6.39
CA GLN A 39 -42.63 -7.82 -5.48
C GLN A 39 -42.12 -8.41 -4.15
N PRO A 40 -41.15 -7.77 -3.48
CA PRO A 40 -40.59 -8.26 -2.24
C PRO A 40 -41.66 -8.38 -1.15
N ALA A 41 -41.61 -9.50 -0.43
CA ALA A 41 -42.50 -9.91 0.66
C ALA A 41 -42.47 -9.02 1.93
N ALA A 42 -42.09 -7.74 1.78
CA ALA A 42 -42.14 -6.71 2.81
C ALA A 42 -43.42 -5.85 2.75
N THR A 43 -44.24 -5.99 1.70
CA THR A 43 -45.43 -5.12 1.46
C THR A 43 -46.78 -5.81 1.70
N ARG A 44 -46.80 -7.02 2.28
CA ARG A 44 -48.03 -7.80 2.54
C ARG A 44 -48.36 -8.01 4.03
N ARG A 45 -47.83 -7.15 4.91
CA ARG A 45 -48.26 -7.05 6.32
C ARG A 45 -48.83 -5.69 6.72
N GLU A 46 -49.00 -4.76 5.77
CA GLU A 46 -49.57 -3.42 6.02
C GLU A 46 -51.02 -3.27 5.55
N VAL A 47 -51.65 -4.34 5.07
CA VAL A 47 -53.05 -4.30 4.60
C VAL A 47 -53.89 -5.25 5.45
N GLU A 48 -54.06 -4.84 6.71
CA GLU A 48 -55.12 -5.19 7.69
C GLU A 48 -54.62 -5.00 9.14
N GLU A 49 -53.83 -3.96 9.42
CA GLU A 49 -54.04 -3.27 10.70
C GLU A 49 -55.40 -2.56 10.58
N ARG A 50 -56.49 -3.29 10.87
CA ARG A 50 -57.69 -2.63 11.40
C ARG A 50 -57.17 -1.78 12.54
N GLN A 51 -57.26 -0.45 12.40
CA GLN A 51 -56.74 0.54 13.36
C GLN A 51 -56.92 0.01 14.78
N GLN A 52 -55.88 -0.57 15.36
CA GLN A 52 -55.98 -1.09 16.71
C GLN A 52 -56.05 0.14 17.61
N PRO A 53 -57.02 0.19 18.52
CA PRO A 53 -57.17 1.34 19.40
C PRO A 53 -55.92 1.50 20.27
N ASN A 54 -55.32 2.70 20.22
CA ASN A 54 -54.15 3.05 21.02
C ASN A 54 -54.58 3.44 22.45
N TRP A 55 -55.33 2.56 23.11
CA TRP A 55 -55.71 2.76 24.50
C TRP A 55 -54.46 2.82 25.38
N ARG A 56 -54.56 3.63 26.42
CA ARG A 56 -53.57 3.82 27.46
C ARG A 56 -54.31 3.93 28.78
N LEU A 57 -53.61 3.85 29.91
CA LEU A 57 -54.23 3.95 31.23
C LEU A 57 -54.95 5.30 31.45
N ASP A 58 -54.57 6.35 30.72
CA ASP A 58 -55.21 7.68 30.72
C ASP A 58 -56.38 7.81 29.73
N SER A 59 -56.66 6.78 28.91
CA SER A 59 -57.83 6.78 28.02
C SER A 59 -59.12 6.87 28.81
N ARG A 60 -60.06 7.69 28.32
CA ARG A 60 -61.33 7.93 29.00
C ARG A 60 -62.24 6.72 28.89
N VAL A 61 -62.97 6.43 29.96
CA VAL A 61 -63.95 5.32 29.99
C VAL A 61 -65.02 5.49 28.92
N GLU A 62 -65.47 6.73 28.70
CA GLU A 62 -66.45 7.09 27.67
C GLU A 62 -65.96 6.72 26.26
N ASP A 63 -64.72 7.09 25.92
CA ASP A 63 -64.10 6.81 24.61
C ASP A 63 -63.96 5.29 24.38
N VAL A 64 -63.64 4.51 25.42
CA VAL A 64 -63.49 3.05 25.34
C VAL A 64 -64.84 2.35 25.16
N LEU A 65 -65.87 2.77 25.91
CA LEU A 65 -67.20 2.18 25.83
C LEU A 65 -67.89 2.47 24.48
N LEU A 66 -67.65 3.67 23.95
CA LEU A 66 -68.26 4.15 22.71
C LEU A 66 -67.39 3.89 21.48
N GLU A 67 -66.27 3.18 21.62
CA GLU A 67 -65.37 2.91 20.51
C GLU A 67 -66.07 2.23 19.33
N GLY A 68 -65.81 2.76 18.12
CA GLY A 68 -66.41 2.30 16.87
C GLY A 68 -67.86 2.74 16.70
N LYS A 69 -68.42 3.50 17.65
CA LYS A 69 -69.80 3.98 17.64
C LYS A 69 -69.94 5.49 17.47
N ASP A 70 -68.81 6.19 17.23
CA ASP A 70 -68.72 7.64 17.04
C ASP A 70 -69.69 8.19 15.99
N ARG A 71 -69.92 7.42 14.92
CA ARG A 71 -70.88 7.78 13.87
C ARG A 71 -72.30 7.91 14.41
N ILE A 72 -72.71 7.05 15.35
CA ILE A 72 -74.08 7.05 15.87
C ILE A 72 -74.23 8.07 17.00
N THR A 73 -73.21 8.24 17.85
CA THR A 73 -73.23 9.21 18.96
C THR A 73 -73.17 10.67 18.49
N SER A 74 -72.48 10.94 17.38
CA SER A 74 -72.35 12.29 16.79
C SER A 74 -73.50 12.71 15.88
N MET A 75 -74.33 11.77 15.39
CA MET A 75 -75.49 12.05 14.53
C MET A 75 -76.64 12.69 15.31
N ARG A 76 -77.43 13.51 14.59
CA ARG A 76 -78.73 13.99 15.09
C ARG A 76 -79.83 12.96 14.89
N LEU A 77 -80.90 13.05 15.67
CA LEU A 77 -82.04 12.14 15.61
C LEU A 77 -82.65 12.08 14.20
N ASN A 78 -82.87 13.21 13.54
CA ASN A 78 -83.42 13.22 12.18
C ASN A 78 -82.44 12.65 11.14
N GLU A 79 -81.14 12.78 11.36
CA GLU A 79 -80.12 12.18 10.50
C GLU A 79 -80.11 10.65 10.65
N PHE A 80 -80.25 10.16 11.88
CA PHE A 80 -80.37 8.74 12.17
C PHE A 80 -81.66 8.14 11.57
N LEU A 81 -82.81 8.80 11.74
CA LEU A 81 -84.11 8.34 11.22
C LEU A 81 -84.16 8.28 9.68
N ARG A 82 -83.51 9.22 8.99
CA ARG A 82 -83.38 9.22 7.52
C ARG A 82 -82.57 8.04 6.99
N ASN A 83 -81.55 7.63 7.73
CA ASN A 83 -80.70 6.49 7.39
C ASN A 83 -81.21 5.16 7.97
N PHE A 84 -82.34 5.19 8.70
CA PHE A 84 -82.87 4.04 9.40
C PHE A 84 -83.61 3.08 8.45
N PRO A 85 -83.33 1.76 8.50
CA PRO A 85 -84.01 0.79 7.65
C PRO A 85 -85.52 0.76 7.96
N GLY A 86 -86.32 1.27 7.02
CA GLY A 86 -87.79 1.38 7.16
C GLY A 86 -88.36 2.79 7.03
N GLY A 87 -87.52 3.82 6.82
CA GLY A 87 -87.96 5.15 6.34
C GLY A 87 -89.08 5.80 7.16
N ARG A 88 -88.96 5.78 8.49
CA ARG A 88 -90.05 6.18 9.38
C ARG A 88 -89.74 7.51 10.08
N GLY A 89 -90.37 8.59 9.58
CA GLY A 89 -90.55 9.88 10.27
C GLY A 89 -89.35 10.84 10.25
N VAL A 90 -89.62 12.12 10.03
CA VAL A 90 -88.76 13.25 10.40
C VAL A 90 -89.50 13.95 11.53
N VAL A 91 -88.84 14.14 12.65
CA VAL A 91 -89.37 14.86 13.81
C VAL A 91 -89.21 16.36 13.56
N ASP A 92 -90.06 17.21 14.15
CA ASP A 92 -89.99 18.66 13.97
C ASP A 92 -88.61 19.22 14.37
N ALA A 93 -88.23 20.36 13.77
CA ALA A 93 -86.91 20.96 13.99
C ALA A 93 -86.60 21.27 15.47
N ASN A 94 -87.63 21.45 16.28
CA ASN A 94 -87.51 21.69 17.73
C ASN A 94 -87.25 20.41 18.54
N GLU A 95 -87.43 19.24 17.93
CA GLU A 95 -87.31 17.92 18.54
C GLU A 95 -86.11 17.12 17.97
N ASP A 96 -85.41 17.70 16.99
CA ASP A 96 -84.14 17.18 16.42
C ASP A 96 -82.97 17.32 17.41
N VAL A 97 -82.91 16.38 18.35
CA VAL A 97 -81.84 16.31 19.37
C VAL A 97 -80.68 15.41 18.93
N SER A 98 -79.57 15.44 19.67
CA SER A 98 -78.50 14.45 19.49
C SER A 98 -78.99 13.03 19.82
N MET A 99 -78.43 12.03 19.14
CA MET A 99 -78.74 10.62 19.42
C MET A 99 -78.46 10.22 20.87
N GLU A 100 -77.43 10.81 21.48
CA GLU A 100 -77.15 10.65 22.90
C GLU A 100 -78.32 11.12 23.77
N ARG A 101 -78.81 12.35 23.56
CA ARG A 101 -79.94 12.93 24.31
C ARG A 101 -81.24 12.17 24.08
N PHE A 102 -81.44 11.63 22.88
CA PHE A 102 -82.57 10.78 22.53
C PHE A 102 -82.56 9.46 23.32
N LEU A 103 -81.42 8.78 23.39
CA LEU A 103 -81.30 7.48 24.05
C LEU A 103 -81.37 7.57 25.59
N THR A 104 -80.90 8.67 26.18
CA THR A 104 -80.98 8.90 27.64
C THR A 104 -82.42 9.09 28.13
N ASN A 105 -83.29 9.74 27.35
CA ASN A 105 -84.69 9.93 27.77
C ASN A 105 -85.66 10.02 26.57
N PRO A 106 -85.95 8.89 25.90
CA PRO A 106 -86.80 8.87 24.71
C PRO A 106 -88.26 9.26 25.01
N MET A 107 -88.74 9.01 26.24
CA MET A 107 -90.12 9.30 26.67
C MET A 107 -90.41 10.80 26.77
N ARG A 108 -89.39 11.61 27.05
CA ARG A 108 -89.54 13.06 27.19
C ARG A 108 -89.56 13.79 25.85
N LEU A 109 -89.04 13.15 24.80
CA LEU A 109 -88.96 13.68 23.44
C LEU A 109 -90.13 13.22 22.58
N SER A 110 -90.73 12.07 22.91
CA SER A 110 -91.81 11.50 22.13
C SER A 110 -93.20 12.04 22.47
N ASN A 111 -93.40 12.82 23.54
CA ASN A 111 -94.75 13.18 24.05
C ASN A 111 -95.70 11.95 24.15
N GLY A 112 -95.16 10.74 24.32
CA GLY A 112 -95.93 9.49 24.32
C GLY A 112 -96.08 8.77 22.97
N GLU A 113 -95.40 9.20 21.90
CA GLU A 113 -95.43 8.55 20.58
C GLU A 113 -94.78 7.16 20.58
N THR A 114 -95.59 6.14 20.24
CA THR A 114 -95.23 4.72 20.22
C THR A 114 -94.13 4.38 19.20
N SER A 115 -93.98 5.19 18.14
CA SER A 115 -93.02 4.96 17.06
C SER A 115 -91.57 5.18 17.49
N LEU A 116 -91.27 6.27 18.19
CA LEU A 116 -89.92 6.58 18.70
C LEU A 116 -89.49 5.61 19.81
N CYS A 117 -90.43 5.16 20.65
CA CYS A 117 -90.19 4.13 21.65
C CYS A 117 -89.83 2.77 21.02
N THR A 118 -90.39 2.46 19.86
CA THR A 118 -90.07 1.25 19.09
C THR A 118 -88.66 1.35 18.49
N ILE A 119 -88.25 2.54 18.02
CA ILE A 119 -86.91 2.80 17.47
C ILE A 119 -85.84 2.72 18.57
N ALA A 120 -86.12 3.25 19.76
CA ALA A 120 -85.24 3.09 20.93
C ALA A 120 -85.07 1.61 21.36
N GLY A 121 -86.00 0.73 20.98
CA GLY A 121 -85.94 -0.71 21.24
C GLY A 121 -85.05 -1.52 20.28
N PHE A 122 -84.53 -0.91 19.22
CA PHE A 122 -83.66 -1.64 18.28
C PHE A 122 -82.34 -2.04 18.92
N PRO A 123 -81.73 -3.18 18.50
CA PRO A 123 -80.52 -3.72 19.13
C PRO A 123 -79.37 -2.69 19.25
N LEU A 124 -79.10 -1.94 18.19
CA LEU A 124 -78.06 -0.90 18.17
C LEU A 124 -78.35 0.24 19.15
N CYS A 125 -79.60 0.72 19.22
CA CYS A 125 -80.02 1.77 20.15
C CYS A 125 -80.01 1.28 21.59
N ARG A 126 -80.40 0.03 21.83
CA ARG A 126 -80.41 -0.61 23.14
C ARG A 126 -79.00 -0.80 23.70
N GLU A 127 -78.08 -1.32 22.88
CA GLU A 127 -76.67 -1.47 23.26
C GLU A 127 -76.02 -0.11 23.53
N MET A 128 -76.26 0.87 22.66
CA MET A 128 -75.77 2.24 22.86
C MET A 128 -76.31 2.87 24.14
N LYS A 129 -77.61 2.73 24.40
CA LYS A 129 -78.25 3.24 25.61
C LYS A 129 -77.62 2.65 26.87
N ILE A 130 -77.40 1.33 26.89
CA ILE A 130 -76.75 0.63 28.00
C ILE A 130 -75.33 1.16 28.24
N LEU A 131 -74.57 1.41 27.17
CA LEU A 131 -73.20 1.92 27.25
C LEU A 131 -73.13 3.38 27.68
N LEU A 132 -74.04 4.23 27.19
CA LEU A 132 -74.16 5.64 27.61
C LEU A 132 -74.57 5.74 29.07
N GLU A 133 -75.59 4.99 29.49
CA GLU A 133 -75.99 4.94 30.91
C GLU A 133 -74.84 4.48 31.79
N ALA A 134 -74.11 3.43 31.39
CA ALA A 134 -72.92 2.97 32.10
C ALA A 134 -71.80 4.03 32.15
N ALA A 135 -71.56 4.77 31.06
CA ALA A 135 -70.59 5.85 31.03
C ALA A 135 -70.97 6.98 31.99
N TYR A 136 -72.26 7.36 32.04
CA TYR A 136 -72.77 8.39 32.94
C TYR A 136 -72.74 7.95 34.41
N THR A 137 -73.10 6.72 34.73
CA THR A 137 -73.02 6.19 36.09
C THR A 137 -71.57 6.13 36.56
N LEU A 138 -70.66 5.62 35.72
CA LEU A 138 -69.23 5.56 36.03
C LEU A 138 -68.62 6.95 36.22
N LYS A 139 -69.03 7.93 35.40
CA LYS A 139 -68.63 9.33 35.54
C LYS A 139 -69.15 9.94 36.85
N GLY A 140 -70.38 9.60 37.26
CA GLY A 140 -70.97 10.01 38.53
C GLY A 140 -70.28 9.37 39.75
N GLU A 141 -69.75 8.17 39.59
CA GLU A 141 -68.97 7.44 40.59
C GLU A 141 -67.46 7.81 40.58
N GLY A 142 -67.05 8.76 39.73
CA GLY A 142 -65.67 9.26 39.67
C GLY A 142 -64.70 8.44 38.82
N VAL A 143 -65.20 7.52 37.99
CA VAL A 143 -64.37 6.64 37.13
C VAL A 143 -64.21 7.26 35.74
N PHE A 144 -63.18 8.09 35.56
CA PHE A 144 -62.98 8.84 34.31
C PHE A 144 -62.05 8.17 33.30
N SER A 145 -61.19 7.25 33.73
CA SER A 145 -60.15 6.64 32.87
C SER A 145 -59.99 5.15 33.12
N LEU A 146 -59.28 4.45 32.24
CA LEU A 146 -58.94 3.04 32.42
C LEU A 146 -58.13 2.81 33.71
N ALA A 147 -57.26 3.74 34.12
CA ALA A 147 -56.57 3.68 35.42
C ALA A 147 -57.56 3.68 36.58
N HIS A 148 -58.58 4.56 36.56
CA HIS A 148 -59.63 4.57 37.57
C HIS A 148 -60.48 3.30 37.53
N TRP A 149 -60.80 2.79 36.33
CA TRP A 149 -61.55 1.54 36.18
C TRP A 149 -60.77 0.34 36.73
N ARG A 150 -59.44 0.30 36.57
CA ARG A 150 -58.59 -0.76 37.13
C ARG A 150 -58.78 -0.88 38.64
N ASP A 151 -58.79 0.25 39.33
CA ASP A 151 -58.79 0.36 40.80
C ASP A 151 -60.21 0.51 41.38
N PHE A 152 -61.24 0.52 40.52
CA PHE A 152 -62.64 0.64 40.93
C PHE A 152 -63.17 -0.66 41.55
N GLU A 153 -63.75 -0.59 42.75
CA GLU A 153 -64.26 -1.76 43.48
C GLU A 153 -65.70 -2.14 43.07
N GLY A 154 -66.51 -1.17 42.60
CA GLY A 154 -67.93 -1.36 42.28
C GLY A 154 -68.21 -2.06 40.94
N LYS A 155 -67.28 -2.85 40.39
CA LYS A 155 -67.41 -3.42 39.04
C LYS A 155 -68.62 -4.32 38.84
N ASP A 156 -69.24 -4.79 39.92
CA ASP A 156 -70.41 -5.67 39.88
C ASP A 156 -71.74 -4.91 39.74
N THR A 157 -71.75 -3.58 39.93
CA THR A 157 -72.92 -2.72 39.66
C THR A 157 -73.02 -2.33 38.19
N VAL A 158 -71.92 -2.46 37.45
CA VAL A 158 -71.81 -2.10 36.03
C VAL A 158 -72.37 -3.20 35.15
N THR A 159 -73.04 -2.81 34.07
CA THR A 159 -73.62 -3.78 33.13
C THR A 159 -72.54 -4.69 32.53
N PRO A 160 -72.79 -6.00 32.35
CA PRO A 160 -71.79 -6.95 31.87
C PRO A 160 -71.15 -6.56 30.53
N ILE A 161 -71.91 -5.91 29.65
CA ILE A 161 -71.43 -5.42 28.35
C ILE A 161 -70.38 -4.32 28.55
N ALA A 162 -70.63 -3.33 29.41
CA ALA A 162 -69.70 -2.24 29.68
C ALA A 162 -68.46 -2.73 30.45
N LYS A 163 -68.66 -3.59 31.46
CA LYS A 163 -67.57 -4.24 32.21
C LYS A 163 -66.64 -5.02 31.29
N GLY A 164 -67.20 -5.86 30.41
CA GLY A 164 -66.44 -6.64 29.44
C GLY A 164 -65.64 -5.79 28.44
N ALA A 165 -66.19 -4.67 27.97
CA ALA A 165 -65.49 -3.74 27.10
C ALA A 165 -64.28 -3.08 27.80
N LEU A 166 -64.47 -2.57 29.02
CA LEU A 166 -63.40 -1.93 29.79
C LEU A 166 -62.32 -2.91 30.26
N ASP A 167 -62.70 -4.13 30.66
CA ASP A 167 -61.75 -5.17 31.05
C ASP A 167 -60.93 -5.67 29.85
N THR A 168 -61.54 -5.76 28.67
CA THR A 168 -60.83 -6.08 27.42
C THR A 168 -59.82 -5.00 27.07
N ALA A 169 -60.20 -3.73 27.19
CA ALA A 169 -59.29 -2.60 26.98
C ALA A 169 -58.12 -2.60 27.99
N LEU A 170 -58.38 -2.86 29.27
CA LEU A 170 -57.33 -2.99 30.29
C LEU A 170 -56.34 -4.12 30.00
N LEU A 171 -56.82 -5.28 29.57
CA LEU A 171 -55.97 -6.40 29.18
C LEU A 171 -55.10 -6.06 27.97
N TYR A 172 -55.65 -5.35 26.99
CA TYR A 172 -54.92 -4.86 25.83
C TYR A 172 -53.81 -3.88 26.24
N VAL A 173 -54.12 -2.86 27.05
CA VAL A 173 -53.14 -1.89 27.55
C VAL A 173 -51.99 -2.58 28.28
N ARG A 174 -52.27 -3.54 29.16
CA ARG A 174 -51.23 -4.29 29.90
C ARG A 174 -50.34 -5.13 28.97
N ARG A 175 -50.93 -5.78 27.96
CA ARG A 175 -50.16 -6.55 26.97
C ARG A 175 -49.27 -5.64 26.14
N GLU A 176 -49.77 -4.47 25.75
CA GLU A 176 -49.01 -3.49 24.98
C GLU A 176 -47.88 -2.84 25.80
N GLU A 177 -48.10 -2.55 27.08
CA GLU A 177 -47.05 -2.06 27.99
C GLU A 177 -45.92 -3.09 28.14
N THR A 178 -46.25 -4.36 28.42
CA THR A 178 -45.23 -5.43 28.54
C THR A 178 -44.47 -5.66 27.23
N ARG A 179 -45.15 -5.55 26.07
CA ARG A 179 -44.52 -5.61 24.75
C ARG A 179 -43.55 -4.44 24.55
N ARG A 180 -43.98 -3.21 24.82
CA ARG A 180 -43.14 -2.00 24.68
C ARG A 180 -41.93 -2.04 25.61
N GLU A 181 -42.10 -2.48 26.85
CA GLU A 181 -40.99 -2.66 27.78
C GLU A 181 -40.00 -3.74 27.31
N ALA A 182 -40.48 -4.86 26.78
CA ALA A 182 -39.62 -5.91 26.23
C ALA A 182 -38.86 -5.43 25.00
N GLU A 183 -39.51 -4.69 24.10
CA GLU A 183 -38.90 -4.06 22.93
C GLU A 183 -37.85 -3.02 23.33
N GLU A 184 -38.14 -2.16 24.32
CA GLU A 184 -37.19 -1.17 24.80
C GLU A 184 -35.99 -1.83 25.49
N ARG A 185 -36.20 -2.87 26.32
CA ARG A 185 -35.11 -3.66 26.89
C ARG A 185 -34.28 -4.35 25.81
N ALA A 186 -34.92 -4.88 24.77
CA ALA A 186 -34.23 -5.50 23.64
C ALA A 186 -33.40 -4.48 22.86
N ARG A 187 -33.95 -3.29 22.62
CA ARG A 187 -33.26 -2.17 21.98
C ARG A 187 -32.04 -1.72 22.80
N ARG A 188 -32.20 -1.47 24.10
CA ARG A 188 -31.07 -1.10 24.99
C ARG A 188 -29.98 -2.18 25.00
N ARG A 189 -30.35 -3.47 25.05
CA ARG A 189 -29.39 -4.60 24.96
C ARG A 189 -28.73 -4.70 23.58
N ALA A 190 -29.42 -4.32 22.50
CA ALA A 190 -28.85 -4.32 21.16
C ALA A 190 -27.88 -3.15 20.98
N GLU A 191 -28.23 -1.97 21.47
CA GLU A 191 -27.38 -0.77 21.50
C GLU A 191 -26.12 -1.01 22.33
N GLU A 192 -26.23 -1.62 23.51
CA GLU A 192 -25.07 -1.98 24.34
C GLU A 192 -24.17 -3.02 23.65
N ARG A 193 -24.76 -4.03 23.00
CA ARG A 193 -24.00 -5.02 22.21
C ARG A 193 -23.30 -4.38 21.01
N ALA A 194 -23.96 -3.45 20.32
CA ALA A 194 -23.38 -2.71 19.21
C ALA A 194 -22.22 -1.83 19.69
N ARG A 195 -22.38 -1.15 20.83
CA ARG A 195 -21.33 -0.36 21.47
C ARG A 195 -20.13 -1.21 21.85
N ARG A 196 -20.33 -2.35 22.53
CA ARG A 196 -19.23 -3.27 22.87
C ARG A 196 -18.50 -3.79 21.63
N ARG A 197 -19.22 -4.14 20.56
CA ARG A 197 -18.61 -4.55 19.29
C ARG A 197 -17.86 -3.41 18.61
N ALA A 198 -18.33 -2.16 18.73
CA ALA A 198 -17.62 -1.00 18.21
C ALA A 198 -16.34 -0.72 19.01
N GLU A 199 -16.40 -0.77 20.34
CA GLU A 199 -15.25 -0.62 21.23
C GLU A 199 -14.21 -1.74 21.02
N GLU A 200 -14.65 -2.99 20.85
CA GLU A 200 -13.75 -4.11 20.54
C GLU A 200 -13.10 -3.95 19.15
N ARG A 201 -13.86 -3.52 18.14
CA ARG A 201 -13.30 -3.22 16.80
C ARG A 201 -12.28 -2.10 16.86
N ALA A 202 -12.58 -1.02 17.59
CA ALA A 202 -11.64 0.09 17.77
C ALA A 202 -10.36 -0.37 18.51
N ARG A 203 -10.49 -1.23 19.52
CA ARG A 203 -9.31 -1.82 20.21
C ARG A 203 -8.48 -2.67 19.26
N ARG A 204 -9.10 -3.57 18.49
CA ARG A 204 -8.41 -4.40 17.49
C ARG A 204 -7.75 -3.55 16.41
N GLU A 205 -8.41 -2.47 15.99
CA GLU A 205 -7.83 -1.53 15.02
C GLU A 205 -6.60 -0.84 15.63
N VAL A 206 -6.65 -0.34 16.86
CA VAL A 206 -5.47 0.25 17.53
C VAL A 206 -4.33 -0.76 17.70
N GLU A 207 -4.63 -2.04 17.95
CA GLU A 207 -3.63 -3.10 18.12
C GLU A 207 -3.02 -3.58 16.79
N GLU A 208 -3.86 -3.81 15.77
CA GLU A 208 -3.44 -4.40 14.49
C GLU A 208 -2.99 -3.35 13.47
N ARG A 209 -3.49 -2.11 13.51
CA ARG A 209 -3.09 -1.03 12.59
C ARG A 209 -1.58 -0.74 12.59
N PRO A 210 -0.87 -0.62 13.72
CA PRO A 210 0.59 -0.45 13.69
C PRO A 210 1.31 -1.68 13.11
N ARG A 211 0.74 -2.87 13.28
CA ARG A 211 1.28 -4.11 12.69
C ARG A 211 1.10 -4.11 11.17
N TRP A 212 -0.10 -3.82 10.65
CA TRP A 212 -0.34 -3.70 9.21
C TRP A 212 0.48 -2.56 8.60
N GLU A 213 0.59 -1.40 9.26
CA GLU A 213 1.45 -0.30 8.80
C GLU A 213 2.93 -0.69 8.84
N ALA A 214 3.38 -1.54 9.77
CA ALA A 214 4.75 -2.04 9.80
C ALA A 214 5.01 -3.11 8.73
N GLU A 215 4.06 -4.02 8.52
CA GLU A 215 4.12 -5.04 7.45
C GLU A 215 4.06 -4.39 6.07
N GLU A 216 3.20 -3.40 5.86
CA GLU A 216 3.09 -2.62 4.63
C GLU A 216 4.35 -1.78 4.40
N ARG A 217 4.89 -1.11 5.44
CA ARG A 217 6.19 -0.43 5.33
C ARG A 217 7.34 -1.40 5.05
N ALA A 218 7.37 -2.56 5.68
CA ALA A 218 8.38 -3.58 5.43
C ALA A 218 8.27 -4.13 4.00
N MET A 219 7.05 -4.33 3.50
CA MET A 219 6.79 -4.70 2.11
C MET A 219 7.25 -3.62 1.15
N TRP A 220 6.88 -2.36 1.36
CA TRP A 220 7.37 -1.24 0.56
C TRP A 220 8.89 -1.11 0.63
N GLU A 221 9.52 -1.30 1.79
CA GLU A 221 10.97 -1.28 1.93
C GLU A 221 11.66 -2.46 1.25
N LEU A 222 11.04 -3.64 1.24
CA LEU A 222 11.54 -4.83 0.54
C LEU A 222 11.35 -4.68 -0.97
N GLU A 223 10.21 -4.14 -1.42
CA GLU A 223 9.95 -3.85 -2.83
C GLU A 223 10.85 -2.72 -3.32
N GLU A 224 11.06 -1.67 -2.52
CA GLU A 224 11.94 -0.56 -2.84
C GLU A 224 13.41 -0.98 -2.75
N ARG A 225 13.80 -1.86 -1.82
CA ARG A 225 15.11 -2.53 -1.84
C ARG A 225 15.24 -3.41 -3.07
N ALA A 226 14.24 -4.20 -3.42
CA ALA A 226 14.24 -5.01 -4.63
C ALA A 226 14.31 -4.13 -5.88
N ARG A 227 13.65 -2.97 -5.93
CA ARG A 227 13.77 -1.99 -7.03
C ARG A 227 15.16 -1.35 -7.05
N ARG A 228 15.77 -1.06 -5.91
CA ARG A 228 17.14 -0.51 -5.79
C ARG A 228 18.21 -1.55 -6.12
N GLU A 229 18.00 -2.81 -5.75
CA GLU A 229 18.84 -3.96 -6.06
C GLU A 229 18.66 -4.39 -7.53
N GLN A 230 17.43 -4.33 -8.05
CA GLN A 230 17.11 -4.51 -9.47
C GLN A 230 17.55 -3.31 -10.31
N GLN A 231 17.80 -2.13 -9.72
CA GLN A 231 18.66 -1.10 -10.29
C GLN A 231 20.14 -1.49 -10.12
N ILE A 232 20.57 -2.63 -10.67
CA ILE A 232 21.99 -2.80 -11.03
C ILE A 232 22.33 -1.61 -11.93
N LYS A 233 23.20 -0.74 -11.42
CA LYS A 233 23.62 0.48 -12.11
C LYS A 233 24.48 0.02 -13.26
N PHE A 234 23.99 0.18 -14.50
CA PHE A 234 24.85 -0.04 -15.66
C PHE A 234 25.99 0.97 -15.59
N THR A 235 27.20 0.50 -15.85
CA THR A 235 28.38 1.34 -16.00
C THR A 235 28.86 1.22 -17.43
N LEU A 236 29.71 2.14 -17.90
CA LEU A 236 30.30 2.03 -19.23
C LEU A 236 31.07 0.70 -19.44
N SER A 237 31.55 0.08 -18.35
CA SER A 237 32.20 -1.22 -18.36
C SER A 237 31.24 -2.43 -18.38
N THR A 238 29.93 -2.24 -18.21
CA THR A 238 29.00 -3.39 -18.20
C THR A 238 28.98 -4.08 -19.57
N LYS A 239 29.06 -5.42 -19.55
CA LYS A 239 29.06 -6.23 -20.78
C LYS A 239 27.71 -6.10 -21.48
N ILE A 240 27.72 -6.12 -22.82
CA ILE A 240 26.48 -6.04 -23.60
C ILE A 240 25.57 -7.26 -23.37
N GLU A 241 26.16 -8.42 -23.06
CA GLU A 241 25.44 -9.63 -22.63
C GLU A 241 24.60 -9.38 -21.37
N ASP A 242 25.21 -8.74 -20.36
CA ASP A 242 24.53 -8.39 -19.11
C ASP A 242 23.47 -7.29 -19.30
N VAL A 243 23.50 -6.55 -20.41
CA VAL A 243 22.46 -5.55 -20.73
C VAL A 243 21.29 -6.21 -21.45
N LEU A 244 21.58 -7.05 -22.45
CA LEU A 244 20.58 -7.68 -23.30
C LEU A 244 19.83 -8.83 -22.61
N LEU A 245 20.48 -9.55 -21.69
CA LEU A 245 19.89 -10.72 -21.02
C LEU A 245 19.26 -10.42 -19.64
N ARG A 246 19.42 -9.20 -19.10
CA ARG A 246 19.12 -8.87 -17.68
C ARG A 246 17.63 -8.76 -17.30
N ARG A 247 16.71 -9.07 -18.19
CA ARG A 247 15.28 -9.01 -17.84
C ARG A 247 14.44 -10.15 -18.41
N ARG A 248 15.09 -11.14 -19.02
CA ARG A 248 14.39 -12.19 -19.76
C ARG A 248 14.72 -13.54 -19.11
N VAL A 249 13.71 -14.15 -18.52
CA VAL A 249 13.71 -15.58 -18.24
C VAL A 249 13.97 -16.25 -19.58
N ARG A 250 15.03 -17.07 -19.68
CA ARG A 250 15.40 -17.78 -20.92
C ARG A 250 14.19 -18.61 -21.38
N ALA A 251 13.35 -18.06 -22.22
CA ALA A 251 12.17 -18.74 -22.74
C ALA A 251 12.60 -19.90 -23.63
N ASN A 252 13.80 -19.78 -24.21
CA ASN A 252 14.43 -20.78 -25.06
C ASN A 252 14.82 -22.08 -24.32
N ASN A 253 14.86 -22.09 -22.98
CA ASN A 253 15.17 -23.30 -22.21
C ASN A 253 13.95 -24.17 -21.89
N THR A 254 12.74 -23.70 -22.20
CA THR A 254 11.51 -24.46 -21.95
C THR A 254 11.20 -25.38 -23.12
N LYS A 255 10.85 -26.64 -22.83
CA LYS A 255 10.42 -27.60 -23.85
C LYS A 255 8.99 -27.30 -24.30
N LEU A 256 8.68 -27.62 -25.55
CA LEU A 256 7.37 -27.40 -26.16
C LEU A 256 6.24 -27.97 -25.29
N ASN A 257 6.35 -29.21 -24.81
CA ASN A 257 5.30 -29.82 -23.99
C ASN A 257 5.15 -29.18 -22.61
N ASP A 258 6.22 -28.65 -22.02
CA ASP A 258 6.14 -27.95 -20.73
C ASP A 258 5.30 -26.67 -20.90
N PHE A 259 5.52 -25.95 -22.01
CA PHE A 259 4.72 -24.79 -22.38
C PHE A 259 3.26 -25.14 -22.68
N LEU A 260 3.01 -26.14 -23.52
CA LEU A 260 1.65 -26.58 -23.87
C LEU A 260 0.86 -27.08 -22.64
N THR A 261 1.55 -27.70 -21.68
CA THR A 261 0.92 -28.18 -20.45
C THR A 261 0.52 -27.03 -19.54
N VAL A 262 1.43 -26.07 -19.31
CA VAL A 262 1.21 -24.95 -18.40
C VAL A 262 0.25 -23.91 -18.98
N GLU A 263 0.44 -23.52 -20.25
CA GLU A 263 -0.28 -22.39 -20.86
C GLU A 263 -1.52 -22.81 -21.64
N LEU A 264 -1.58 -24.06 -22.13
CA LEU A 264 -2.69 -24.59 -22.94
C LEU A 264 -3.44 -25.77 -22.28
N GLY A 265 -3.16 -26.08 -21.02
CA GLY A 265 -3.85 -27.13 -20.26
C GLY A 265 -3.67 -28.52 -20.86
N GLY A 266 -2.55 -28.77 -21.53
CA GLY A 266 -2.23 -30.06 -22.16
C GLY A 266 -2.83 -30.27 -23.55
N ARG A 267 -3.49 -29.25 -24.14
CA ARG A 267 -3.95 -29.34 -25.54
C ARG A 267 -2.77 -29.26 -26.51
N GLY A 268 -2.68 -30.25 -27.41
CA GLY A 268 -1.67 -30.29 -28.46
C GLY A 268 -0.32 -30.87 -28.03
N VAL A 269 -0.24 -31.51 -26.86
CA VAL A 269 0.96 -32.23 -26.39
C VAL A 269 1.43 -33.19 -27.48
N VAL A 270 2.69 -33.02 -27.90
CA VAL A 270 3.30 -33.82 -28.95
C VAL A 270 4.05 -35.00 -28.34
N ASP A 271 4.24 -36.07 -29.11
CA ASP A 271 5.03 -37.23 -28.68
C ASP A 271 6.43 -36.81 -28.20
N ALA A 272 7.02 -37.59 -27.29
CA ALA A 272 8.33 -37.29 -26.69
C ALA A 272 9.43 -37.01 -27.74
N ASN A 273 9.35 -37.66 -28.91
CA ASN A 273 10.29 -37.48 -30.03
C ASN A 273 10.16 -36.13 -30.75
N ARG A 274 9.09 -35.37 -30.49
CA ARG A 274 8.82 -34.04 -31.07
C ARG A 274 8.85 -32.93 -30.02
N ASN A 275 9.15 -33.26 -28.76
CA ASN A 275 9.23 -32.33 -27.64
C ASN A 275 10.56 -31.55 -27.63
N VAL A 276 10.70 -30.63 -28.58
CA VAL A 276 11.88 -29.78 -28.76
C VAL A 276 11.85 -28.54 -27.88
N LEU A 277 12.96 -27.79 -27.84
CA LEU A 277 13.00 -26.47 -27.23
C LEU A 277 12.08 -25.51 -28.00
N LEU A 278 11.48 -24.54 -27.30
CA LEU A 278 10.63 -23.53 -27.92
C LEU A 278 11.34 -22.76 -29.05
N GLU A 279 12.65 -22.53 -28.93
CA GLU A 279 13.46 -21.91 -29.99
C GLU A 279 13.41 -22.71 -31.29
N GLU A 280 13.57 -24.03 -31.21
CA GLU A 280 13.58 -24.92 -32.38
C GLU A 280 12.17 -25.03 -32.99
N PHE A 281 11.14 -25.04 -32.15
CA PHE A 281 9.75 -25.05 -32.60
C PHE A 281 9.35 -23.75 -33.30
N VAL A 282 9.73 -22.58 -32.78
CA VAL A 282 9.39 -21.27 -33.36
C VAL A 282 10.09 -21.03 -34.70
N ARG A 283 11.27 -21.64 -34.92
CA ARG A 283 11.96 -21.59 -36.22
C ARG A 283 11.18 -22.27 -37.33
N ASP A 284 10.59 -23.42 -37.03
CA ASP A 284 9.87 -24.23 -38.01
C ASP A 284 8.76 -25.06 -37.35
N PRO A 285 7.61 -24.45 -37.03
CA PRO A 285 6.56 -25.12 -36.27
C PRO A 285 5.84 -26.21 -37.08
N GLU A 286 5.88 -26.12 -38.41
CA GLU A 286 5.23 -27.05 -39.34
C GLU A 286 5.92 -28.42 -39.36
N LYS A 287 7.23 -28.45 -39.07
CA LYS A 287 7.99 -29.69 -38.90
C LYS A 287 7.54 -30.53 -37.69
N TYR A 288 7.07 -29.88 -36.62
CA TYR A 288 6.71 -30.56 -35.37
C TYR A 288 5.21 -30.82 -35.24
N ILE A 289 4.37 -29.91 -35.75
CA ILE A 289 2.91 -30.07 -35.81
C ILE A 289 2.48 -30.12 -37.28
N GLY A 290 2.23 -31.33 -37.77
CA GLY A 290 1.81 -31.55 -39.17
C GLY A 290 0.30 -31.36 -39.42
N ASP A 291 -0.51 -31.24 -38.36
CA ASP A 291 -1.92 -30.89 -38.50
C ASP A 291 -2.06 -29.37 -38.64
N GLU A 292 -2.34 -28.92 -39.86
CA GLU A 292 -2.46 -27.51 -40.23
C GLU A 292 -3.61 -26.81 -39.48
N GLY A 293 -4.70 -27.53 -39.17
CA GLY A 293 -5.84 -27.00 -38.42
C GLY A 293 -5.49 -26.74 -36.96
N VAL A 294 -4.76 -27.67 -36.33
CA VAL A 294 -4.26 -27.54 -34.96
C VAL A 294 -3.20 -26.44 -34.87
N LEU A 295 -2.24 -26.41 -35.80
CA LEU A 295 -1.18 -25.40 -35.80
C LEU A 295 -1.74 -23.98 -36.01
N ASN A 296 -2.68 -23.81 -36.95
CA ASN A 296 -3.35 -22.53 -37.18
C ASN A 296 -4.22 -22.11 -35.98
N GLY A 297 -4.83 -23.08 -35.29
CA GLY A 297 -5.52 -22.86 -34.02
C GLY A 297 -4.59 -22.34 -32.93
N ILE A 298 -3.39 -22.93 -32.79
CA ILE A 298 -2.36 -22.52 -31.82
C ILE A 298 -1.79 -21.14 -32.15
N LYS A 299 -1.46 -20.87 -33.43
CA LYS A 299 -0.92 -19.58 -33.89
C LYS A 299 -1.85 -18.39 -33.59
N LYS A 300 -3.16 -18.62 -33.47
CA LYS A 300 -4.16 -17.59 -33.13
C LYS A 300 -4.29 -17.31 -31.63
N LEU A 301 -3.70 -18.14 -30.77
CA LEU A 301 -3.82 -17.96 -29.32
C LEU A 301 -2.93 -16.82 -28.84
N TYR A 302 -3.51 -15.92 -28.06
CA TYR A 302 -2.81 -14.78 -27.48
C TYR A 302 -1.53 -15.18 -26.72
N ASN A 303 -1.60 -16.26 -25.92
CA ASN A 303 -0.44 -16.76 -25.16
C ASN A 303 0.67 -17.28 -26.08
N TYR A 304 0.32 -17.92 -27.20
CA TYR A 304 1.29 -18.39 -28.19
C TYR A 304 1.94 -17.22 -28.90
N VAL A 305 1.16 -16.25 -29.40
CA VAL A 305 1.70 -15.05 -30.08
C VAL A 305 2.65 -14.28 -29.16
N ARG A 306 2.29 -14.09 -27.89
CA ARG A 306 3.14 -13.42 -26.91
C ARG A 306 4.44 -14.18 -26.65
N MET A 307 4.38 -15.51 -26.58
CA MET A 307 5.57 -16.36 -26.43
C MET A 307 6.45 -16.34 -27.68
N GLU A 308 5.86 -16.46 -28.87
CA GLU A 308 6.57 -16.46 -30.15
C GLU A 308 7.39 -15.17 -30.32
N ILE A 309 6.79 -14.02 -30.01
CA ILE A 309 7.49 -12.73 -30.03
C ILE A 309 8.67 -12.74 -29.05
N ALA A 310 8.47 -13.22 -27.82
CA ALA A 310 9.53 -13.27 -26.82
C ALA A 310 10.71 -14.17 -27.23
N VAL A 311 10.43 -15.34 -27.79
CA VAL A 311 11.44 -16.30 -28.28
C VAL A 311 12.18 -15.74 -29.51
N ARG A 312 11.46 -15.12 -30.46
CA ARG A 312 12.08 -14.47 -31.64
C ARG A 312 12.98 -13.31 -31.23
N ASP A 313 12.55 -12.47 -30.29
CA ASP A 313 13.38 -11.41 -29.73
C ASP A 313 14.66 -11.99 -29.10
N GLU A 314 14.54 -13.05 -28.30
CA GLU A 314 15.67 -13.73 -27.64
C GLU A 314 16.69 -14.27 -28.66
N MET A 315 16.20 -14.86 -29.75
CA MET A 315 17.03 -15.30 -30.87
C MET A 315 17.77 -14.13 -31.54
N ASN A 316 17.07 -13.04 -31.85
CA ASN A 316 17.66 -11.84 -32.45
C ASN A 316 18.77 -11.25 -31.57
N PHE A 317 18.57 -11.21 -30.24
CA PHE A 317 19.62 -10.77 -29.32
C PHE A 317 20.84 -11.69 -29.34
N CYS A 318 20.65 -13.01 -29.37
CA CYS A 318 21.76 -13.96 -29.43
C CYS A 318 22.58 -13.82 -30.72
N GLU A 319 21.91 -13.60 -31.85
CA GLU A 319 22.56 -13.34 -33.14
C GLU A 319 23.30 -12.00 -33.14
N ASP A 320 22.65 -10.94 -32.67
CA ASP A 320 23.27 -9.62 -32.56
C ASP A 320 24.42 -9.61 -31.57
N LEU A 321 24.32 -10.32 -30.44
CA LEU A 321 25.40 -10.50 -29.48
C LEU A 321 26.62 -11.12 -30.16
N ARG A 322 26.45 -12.23 -30.87
CA ARG A 322 27.55 -12.88 -31.60
C ARG A 322 28.17 -11.94 -32.65
N SER A 323 27.32 -11.24 -33.40
CA SER A 323 27.73 -10.25 -34.41
C SER A 323 28.54 -9.10 -33.78
N LEU A 324 28.06 -8.53 -32.67
CA LEU A 324 28.72 -7.45 -31.94
C LEU A 324 30.05 -7.88 -31.35
N TYR A 325 30.14 -9.09 -30.79
CA TYR A 325 31.40 -9.64 -30.31
C TYR A 325 32.42 -9.80 -31.44
N ASN A 326 32.00 -10.32 -32.61
CA ASN A 326 32.87 -10.44 -33.78
C ASN A 326 33.37 -9.06 -34.27
N LYS A 327 32.60 -8.00 -34.02
CA LYS A 327 32.93 -6.60 -34.35
C LYS A 327 33.65 -5.85 -33.21
N GLY A 328 34.05 -6.53 -32.14
CA GLY A 328 34.80 -5.95 -31.02
C GLY A 328 33.98 -5.13 -30.02
N VAL A 329 32.65 -5.21 -30.09
CA VAL A 329 31.73 -4.51 -29.18
C VAL A 329 31.35 -5.46 -28.04
N HIS A 330 32.03 -5.31 -26.89
CA HIS A 330 31.84 -6.22 -25.75
C HIS A 330 31.17 -5.57 -24.53
N ASN A 331 31.08 -4.25 -24.49
CA ASN A 331 30.53 -3.48 -23.37
C ASN A 331 29.85 -2.19 -23.85
N LEU A 332 29.14 -1.51 -22.95
CA LEU A 332 28.41 -0.28 -23.25
C LEU A 332 29.33 0.85 -23.76
N LEU A 333 30.56 0.95 -23.28
CA LEU A 333 31.55 1.91 -23.80
C LEU A 333 31.82 1.67 -25.28
N LYS A 334 32.14 0.42 -25.65
CA LYS A 334 32.40 0.04 -27.04
C LYS A 334 31.16 0.16 -27.92
N TRP A 335 29.98 -0.06 -27.36
CA TRP A 335 28.72 0.23 -28.06
C TRP A 335 28.56 1.74 -28.31
N SER A 336 28.93 2.60 -27.37
CA SER A 336 28.87 4.06 -27.56
C SER A 336 29.83 4.53 -28.66
N GLU A 337 31.02 3.92 -28.76
CA GLU A 337 32.08 4.19 -29.75
C GLU A 337 31.83 3.51 -31.12
N ALA A 338 30.88 2.58 -31.20
CA ALA A 338 30.66 1.80 -32.41
C ALA A 338 30.23 2.68 -33.60
N ALA A 339 30.78 2.36 -34.78
CA ALA A 339 30.43 3.04 -36.03
C ALA A 339 28.94 2.89 -36.36
N ALA A 340 28.38 3.86 -37.09
CA ALA A 340 26.97 3.87 -37.47
C ALA A 340 26.57 2.59 -38.25
N GLU A 341 27.47 2.06 -39.08
CA GLU A 341 27.28 0.80 -39.81
C GLU A 341 27.14 -0.42 -38.88
N VAL A 342 27.93 -0.45 -37.79
CA VAL A 342 27.84 -1.51 -36.77
C VAL A 342 26.51 -1.40 -36.03
N LYS A 343 26.09 -0.19 -35.66
CA LYS A 343 24.79 0.06 -34.99
C LYS A 343 23.59 -0.20 -35.90
N ALA A 344 23.72 -0.03 -37.21
CA ALA A 344 22.68 -0.33 -38.19
C ALA A 344 22.56 -1.83 -38.49
N SER A 345 23.61 -2.61 -38.20
CA SER A 345 23.65 -4.05 -38.47
C SER A 345 22.98 -4.93 -37.41
N VAL A 346 22.51 -4.34 -36.29
CA VAL A 346 21.79 -5.06 -35.24
C VAL A 346 20.30 -4.82 -35.36
N HIS A 347 19.50 -5.73 -34.80
CA HIS A 347 18.05 -5.58 -34.76
C HIS A 347 17.64 -4.37 -33.91
N GLY A 348 16.55 -3.72 -34.31
CA GLY A 348 16.07 -2.48 -33.66
C GLY A 348 15.88 -2.62 -32.15
N ILE A 349 15.34 -3.75 -31.69
CA ILE A 349 15.12 -4.01 -30.27
C ILE A 349 16.45 -4.06 -29.49
N THR A 350 17.49 -4.68 -30.07
CA THR A 350 18.85 -4.72 -29.52
C THR A 350 19.44 -3.33 -29.41
N LYS A 351 19.33 -2.55 -30.49
CA LYS A 351 19.79 -1.17 -30.53
C LYS A 351 19.09 -0.32 -29.47
N ASP A 352 17.76 -0.35 -29.41
CA ASP A 352 16.96 0.43 -28.47
C ASP A 352 17.28 0.06 -27.02
N THR A 353 17.51 -1.23 -26.75
CA THR A 353 17.86 -1.71 -25.40
C THR A 353 19.23 -1.19 -24.96
N LEU A 354 20.24 -1.27 -25.84
CA LEU A 354 21.58 -0.78 -25.55
C LEU A 354 21.64 0.76 -25.47
N ASP A 355 20.90 1.46 -26.32
CA ASP A 355 20.81 2.93 -26.32
C ASP A 355 20.05 3.43 -25.08
N ALA A 356 18.97 2.77 -24.66
CA ALA A 356 18.28 3.08 -23.42
C ALA A 356 19.19 2.88 -22.19
N ALA A 357 19.99 1.81 -22.18
CA ALA A 357 20.99 1.59 -21.13
C ALA A 357 22.06 2.70 -21.13
N LEU A 358 22.56 3.11 -22.30
CA LEU A 358 23.50 4.23 -22.41
C LEU A 358 22.90 5.55 -21.92
N VAL A 359 21.63 5.81 -22.22
CA VAL A 359 20.92 7.00 -21.77
C VAL A 359 20.80 6.97 -20.24
N ASP A 360 20.44 5.85 -19.61
CA ASP A 360 20.41 5.72 -18.14
C ASP A 360 21.80 5.96 -17.52
N VAL A 361 22.87 5.40 -18.09
CA VAL A 361 24.24 5.67 -17.64
C VAL A 361 24.56 7.17 -17.73
N ARG A 362 24.28 7.81 -18.88
CA ARG A 362 24.57 9.24 -19.12
C ARG A 362 23.73 10.15 -18.23
N TYR A 363 22.43 9.90 -18.09
CA TYR A 363 21.56 10.68 -17.23
C TYR A 363 22.01 10.59 -15.78
N ARG A 364 22.49 9.44 -15.30
CA ARG A 364 23.06 9.36 -13.93
C ARG A 364 24.33 10.17 -13.77
N THR A 365 25.22 10.15 -14.77
CA THR A 365 26.43 10.97 -14.77
C THR A 365 26.14 12.48 -14.88
N ILE A 366 25.01 12.87 -15.50
CA ILE A 366 24.62 14.27 -15.73
C ILE A 366 23.67 14.83 -14.65
N THR A 367 22.81 14.00 -14.05
CA THR A 367 21.73 14.44 -13.13
C THR A 367 22.16 14.46 -11.66
N SER A 368 23.41 14.06 -11.33
CA SER A 368 24.01 14.47 -10.06
C SER A 368 24.37 15.96 -10.14
N ALA A 369 23.35 16.82 -9.96
CA ALA A 369 23.57 18.25 -9.81
C ALA A 369 24.70 18.47 -8.80
N PRO A 370 25.73 19.30 -9.12
CA PRO A 370 26.85 19.50 -8.23
C PRO A 370 26.32 19.96 -6.88
N ILE A 371 26.57 19.17 -5.85
CA ILE A 371 26.24 19.59 -4.49
C ILE A 371 27.33 20.56 -4.11
N THR A 372 27.00 21.85 -4.05
CA THR A 372 27.91 22.87 -3.54
C THR A 372 28.17 22.60 -2.06
N LEU A 373 29.39 22.13 -1.77
CA LEU A 373 29.83 21.76 -0.44
C LEU A 373 30.35 23.02 0.28
N LYS A 374 29.42 23.85 0.76
CA LYS A 374 29.76 25.09 1.49
C LYS A 374 30.64 24.79 2.72
N GLY A 375 31.81 25.42 2.80
CA GLY A 375 32.77 25.28 3.91
C GLY A 375 33.76 24.11 3.80
N PHE A 376 33.67 23.27 2.76
CA PHE A 376 34.63 22.17 2.55
C PHE A 376 35.96 22.65 1.94
N TYR A 377 35.92 23.65 1.04
CA TYR A 377 37.11 24.34 0.55
C TYR A 377 37.89 24.95 1.73
N GLU A 378 37.22 25.76 2.55
CA GLU A 378 37.81 26.41 3.73
C GLU A 378 38.38 25.40 4.71
N SER A 379 37.70 24.27 4.93
CA SER A 379 38.16 23.24 5.86
C SER A 379 39.48 22.59 5.41
N VAL A 380 39.65 22.32 4.11
CA VAL A 380 40.90 21.77 3.59
C VAL A 380 41.98 22.85 3.55
N TYR A 381 41.64 24.05 3.08
CA TYR A 381 42.58 25.16 2.96
C TYR A 381 43.13 25.59 4.33
N ASN A 382 42.27 25.69 5.35
CA ASN A 382 42.66 26.10 6.71
C ASN A 382 43.08 24.93 7.61
N ALA A 383 43.42 23.76 7.04
CA ALA A 383 43.85 22.61 7.83
C ALA A 383 45.06 22.96 8.71
N ARG A 384 44.97 22.62 10.00
CA ARG A 384 45.98 22.95 11.01
C ARG A 384 47.17 22.02 10.89
N TRP A 385 48.37 22.57 11.07
CA TRP A 385 49.62 21.83 11.04
C TRP A 385 49.97 21.37 12.45
N ASN A 386 50.32 20.09 12.57
CA ASN A 386 50.99 19.51 13.72
C ASN A 386 52.14 18.64 13.21
N HIS A 387 53.16 18.40 14.02
CA HIS A 387 54.25 17.52 13.64
C HIS A 387 54.76 16.70 14.81
N VAL A 388 55.32 15.53 14.49
CA VAL A 388 55.84 14.58 15.47
C VAL A 388 57.36 14.54 15.35
N MET A 389 58.02 14.96 16.42
CA MET A 389 59.46 14.93 16.58
C MET A 389 59.85 13.73 17.43
N GLU A 390 60.92 13.08 17.00
CA GLU A 390 61.59 12.05 17.77
C GLU A 390 62.68 12.71 18.62
N ILE A 391 62.55 12.59 19.95
CA ILE A 391 63.44 13.23 20.92
C ILE A 391 64.16 12.13 21.71
N PRO A 392 65.49 12.21 21.86
CA PRO A 392 66.21 11.30 22.75
C PRO A 392 65.80 11.55 24.21
N ASP A 393 65.16 10.57 24.84
CA ASP A 393 64.87 10.52 26.28
C ASP A 393 65.90 9.58 26.93
N GLY A 394 66.41 9.93 28.11
CA GLY A 394 67.38 9.12 28.86
C GLY A 394 66.98 7.65 29.09
N ASN A 395 65.71 7.27 28.89
CA ASN A 395 65.22 5.89 28.97
C ASN A 395 64.77 5.26 27.62
N GLY A 396 64.94 5.94 26.48
CA GLY A 396 64.53 5.43 25.17
C GLY A 396 64.29 6.54 24.13
N MET A 397 63.65 6.19 23.01
CA MET A 397 63.27 7.18 22.01
C MET A 397 61.84 7.66 22.26
N GLY A 398 61.68 8.93 22.66
CA GLY A 398 60.38 9.55 22.90
C GLY A 398 59.81 10.21 21.65
N MET A 399 58.47 10.19 21.51
CA MET A 399 57.76 10.94 20.46
C MET A 399 57.08 12.15 21.10
N LYS A 400 57.37 13.35 20.59
CA LYS A 400 56.72 14.60 21.00
C LYS A 400 55.90 15.15 19.84
N VAL A 401 54.66 15.54 20.12
CA VAL A 401 53.80 16.25 19.16
C VAL A 401 53.94 17.74 19.42
N GLU A 402 54.23 18.51 18.38
CA GLU A 402 54.31 19.96 18.42
C GLU A 402 53.30 20.57 17.44
N GLU A 403 52.68 21.67 17.86
CA GLU A 403 51.75 22.42 17.01
C GLU A 403 52.52 23.31 16.04
N GLY A 404 52.02 23.42 14.81
CA GLY A 404 52.62 24.25 13.77
C GLY A 404 53.50 23.49 12.78
N LYS A 405 54.07 24.25 11.84
CA LYS A 405 54.95 23.74 10.78
C LYS A 405 56.35 23.47 11.36
N PRO A 406 56.98 22.30 11.08
CA PRO A 406 58.32 22.01 11.57
C PRO A 406 59.34 23.02 11.02
N GLU A 407 60.27 23.45 11.87
CA GLU A 407 61.35 24.39 11.49
C GLU A 407 62.28 23.81 10.42
N GLN A 408 62.52 22.49 10.48
CA GLN A 408 63.35 21.77 9.53
C GLN A 408 62.54 20.66 8.83
N GLN A 409 62.43 20.77 7.49
CA GLN A 409 61.81 19.75 6.65
C GLN A 409 62.80 18.60 6.34
N TRP A 410 62.30 17.45 5.88
CA TRP A 410 63.14 16.34 5.44
C TRP A 410 64.11 16.75 4.33
N THR A 411 65.37 16.32 4.43
CA THR A 411 66.40 16.52 3.41
C THR A 411 66.41 15.36 2.41
N TYR A 412 66.73 15.67 1.15
CA TYR A 412 66.75 14.68 0.06
C TYR A 412 67.92 14.96 -0.88
N LYS A 413 68.51 13.89 -1.44
CA LYS A 413 69.57 14.00 -2.46
C LYS A 413 69.00 14.54 -3.77
N ALA A 414 69.77 15.43 -4.41
CA ALA A 414 69.41 16.01 -5.71
C ALA A 414 69.27 14.93 -6.82
N VAL A 415 70.11 13.88 -6.78
CA VAL A 415 70.05 12.76 -7.73
C VAL A 415 69.14 11.66 -7.19
N GLY A 416 68.07 11.33 -7.93
CA GLY A 416 67.12 10.27 -7.59
C GLY A 416 66.05 10.64 -6.55
N LYS A 417 66.13 11.85 -5.94
CA LYS A 417 65.22 12.33 -4.88
C LYS A 417 65.10 11.36 -3.70
N THR A 418 66.11 10.54 -3.43
CA THR A 418 66.07 9.61 -2.29
C THR A 418 66.16 10.39 -0.99
N PHE A 419 65.37 9.97 0.01
CA PHE A 419 65.43 10.51 1.35
C PHE A 419 66.85 10.35 1.90
N GLU A 420 67.44 11.43 2.41
CA GLU A 420 68.73 11.35 3.11
C GLU A 420 68.50 10.74 4.48
N ARG A 421 68.71 9.44 4.52
CA ARG A 421 68.79 8.69 5.75
C ARG A 421 70.10 9.08 6.43
N ASP A 422 70.01 9.79 7.54
CA ASP A 422 71.17 10.13 8.39
C ASP A 422 71.59 8.86 9.16
N ASP A 423 72.18 7.93 8.41
CA ASP A 423 72.58 6.57 8.82
C ASP A 423 73.96 6.59 9.53
N GLY A 424 74.27 7.70 10.21
CA GLY A 424 75.38 7.76 11.15
C GLY A 424 75.10 6.87 12.36
N MET A 425 75.67 5.67 12.37
CA MET A 425 75.70 4.74 13.49
C MET A 425 76.54 5.33 14.64
N LEU A 426 76.10 6.39 15.31
CA LEU A 426 76.67 6.91 16.56
C LEU A 426 75.64 7.81 17.28
N GLN A 427 75.28 7.39 18.51
CA GLN A 427 74.97 8.18 19.70
C GLN A 427 74.23 9.54 19.55
N PHE A 428 73.00 9.61 20.09
CA PHE A 428 72.29 10.82 20.52
C PHE A 428 72.38 12.03 19.55
N GLY A 429 71.75 11.93 18.37
CA GLY A 429 71.83 12.97 17.33
C GLY A 429 70.48 13.58 16.97
N ALA A 430 70.31 14.85 17.35
CA ALA A 430 69.29 15.85 16.97
C ALA A 430 67.81 15.43 16.99
N GLU A 431 66.91 16.38 17.25
CA GLU A 431 65.46 16.15 17.14
C GLU A 431 65.11 15.81 15.68
N ARG A 432 64.45 14.67 15.44
CA ARG A 432 64.17 14.18 14.07
C ARG A 432 62.69 14.25 13.74
N LEU A 433 62.33 14.92 12.63
CA LEU A 433 60.97 14.92 12.13
C LEU A 433 60.57 13.53 11.63
N ARG A 434 59.49 12.97 12.19
CA ARG A 434 58.98 11.64 11.83
C ARG A 434 57.68 11.70 11.05
N LEU A 435 56.81 12.64 11.37
CA LEU A 435 55.49 12.73 10.77
C LEU A 435 54.99 14.16 10.79
N MET A 436 54.33 14.60 9.71
CA MET A 436 53.48 15.79 9.74
C MET A 436 52.02 15.34 9.81
N VAL A 437 51.19 16.07 10.54
CA VAL A 437 49.77 15.76 10.74
C VAL A 437 48.96 17.00 10.38
N PHE A 438 48.04 16.83 9.45
CA PHE A 438 47.15 17.90 9.00
C PHE A 438 45.73 17.64 9.49
N THR A 439 45.21 18.55 10.31
CA THR A 439 43.89 18.41 10.91
C THR A 439 42.89 19.34 10.23
N SER A 440 41.87 18.77 9.57
CA SER A 440 40.80 19.48 8.87
C SER A 440 39.50 19.39 9.68
N ASP A 441 38.82 20.52 9.91
CA ASP A 441 37.61 20.60 10.74
C ASP A 441 36.45 19.72 10.24
N ARG A 442 36.35 19.53 8.92
CA ARG A 442 35.37 18.64 8.26
C ARG A 442 35.97 17.32 7.79
N GLY A 443 37.24 17.07 8.06
CA GLY A 443 37.97 15.91 7.55
C GLY A 443 38.39 16.07 6.09
N TRP A 444 38.73 14.94 5.47
CA TRP A 444 39.33 14.89 4.14
C TRP A 444 38.40 14.23 3.10
N PRO A 445 38.59 14.46 1.78
CA PRO A 445 37.67 13.99 0.73
C PRO A 445 37.33 12.49 0.77
N TYR A 446 38.26 11.63 1.21
CA TYR A 446 38.03 10.19 1.34
C TYR A 446 37.10 9.83 2.51
N SER A 447 36.95 10.72 3.50
CA SER A 447 36.09 10.54 4.67
C SER A 447 34.68 11.10 4.49
N TRP A 448 34.46 11.99 3.51
CA TRP A 448 33.17 12.65 3.27
C TRP A 448 32.12 11.77 2.58
N GLU A 449 32.51 10.59 2.09
CA GLU A 449 31.59 9.64 1.47
C GLU A 449 30.86 8.76 2.50
N TRP A 450 31.33 8.75 3.76
CA TRP A 450 30.91 7.83 4.80
C TRP A 450 30.23 8.57 5.96
N GLU A 451 29.10 9.24 5.71
CA GLU A 451 28.34 10.02 6.72
C GLU A 451 27.92 9.22 7.97
N LYS A 452 28.08 7.90 7.98
CA LYS A 452 27.75 7.02 9.12
C LYS A 452 28.91 6.76 10.09
N HIS A 453 30.14 7.19 9.82
CA HIS A 453 31.27 7.03 10.74
C HIS A 453 32.07 8.32 10.89
N LYS A 454 32.60 8.57 12.10
CA LYS A 454 33.44 9.71 12.48
C LYS A 454 34.35 10.13 11.33
N SER A 455 34.16 11.35 10.81
CA SER A 455 35.08 11.97 9.87
C SER A 455 36.50 11.88 10.41
N ILE A 456 37.42 11.37 9.58
CA ILE A 456 38.84 11.34 9.95
C ILE A 456 39.38 12.73 9.68
N HIS A 457 39.64 13.46 10.76
CA HIS A 457 40.11 14.85 10.72
C HIS A 457 41.61 14.95 10.41
N ASP A 458 42.37 13.95 10.82
CA ASP A 458 43.84 13.96 10.73
C ASP A 458 44.36 13.23 9.49
N CYS A 459 45.24 13.89 8.73
CA CYS A 459 45.99 13.34 7.61
C CYS A 459 47.47 13.25 7.97
N TYR A 460 48.00 12.03 7.97
CA TYR A 460 49.38 11.73 8.37
C TYR A 460 50.31 11.69 7.15
N VAL A 461 51.33 12.55 7.14
CA VAL A 461 52.26 12.75 6.02
C VAL A 461 53.66 12.36 6.47
N ASN A 462 54.26 11.40 5.76
CA ASN A 462 55.62 10.96 5.98
C ASN A 462 56.56 11.50 4.87
N CYS A 463 57.84 11.19 4.98
CA CYS A 463 58.85 11.64 4.03
C CYS A 463 58.61 11.16 2.58
N GLU A 464 57.96 10.01 2.36
CA GLU A 464 57.66 9.53 0.99
C GLU A 464 56.47 10.29 0.37
N VAL A 465 55.49 10.68 1.17
CA VAL A 465 54.38 11.54 0.72
C VAL A 465 54.90 12.95 0.40
N GLU A 466 55.78 13.49 1.24
CA GLU A 466 56.45 14.77 0.96
C GLU A 466 57.29 14.70 -0.32
N ARG A 467 58.00 13.60 -0.54
CA ARG A 467 58.75 13.36 -1.78
C ARG A 467 57.83 13.34 -3.01
N ALA A 468 56.65 12.72 -2.90
CA ALA A 468 55.66 12.73 -3.97
C ALA A 468 55.20 14.15 -4.30
N TRP A 469 54.94 14.98 -3.28
CA TRP A 469 54.64 16.40 -3.49
C TRP A 469 55.77 17.13 -4.19
N ARG A 470 57.04 16.96 -3.77
CA ARG A 470 58.18 17.59 -4.46
C ARG A 470 58.30 17.19 -5.93
N ILE A 471 57.94 15.97 -6.30
CA ILE A 471 57.90 15.55 -7.72
C ILE A 471 56.80 16.30 -8.47
N VAL A 472 55.61 16.39 -7.90
CA VAL A 472 54.49 17.14 -8.48
C VAL A 472 54.81 18.64 -8.56
N PHE A 473 55.42 19.21 -7.53
CA PHE A 473 55.81 20.62 -7.50
C PHE A 473 56.83 20.97 -8.58
N ASP A 474 57.84 20.12 -8.79
CA ASP A 474 58.81 20.33 -9.87
C ASP A 474 58.14 20.23 -11.25
N ASP A 475 57.22 19.28 -11.44
CA ASP A 475 56.45 19.16 -12.68
C ASP A 475 55.58 20.41 -12.93
N LEU A 476 54.92 20.93 -11.89
CA LEU A 476 54.12 22.16 -11.99
C LEU A 476 55.01 23.37 -12.30
N THR A 477 56.16 23.47 -11.65
CA THR A 477 57.12 24.57 -11.87
C THR A 477 57.65 24.54 -13.30
N GLU A 478 57.96 23.35 -13.84
CA GLU A 478 58.32 23.17 -15.25
C GLU A 478 57.15 23.57 -16.17
N CYS A 479 55.93 23.07 -15.90
CA CYS A 479 54.74 23.34 -16.71
C CYS A 479 54.35 24.82 -16.75
N PHE A 480 54.57 25.58 -15.67
CA PHE A 480 54.22 27.00 -15.57
C PHE A 480 55.42 27.95 -15.69
N SER A 481 56.57 27.45 -16.16
CA SER A 481 57.74 28.29 -16.43
C SER A 481 57.57 29.09 -17.73
N THR A 482 58.10 30.32 -17.76
CA THR A 482 57.94 31.31 -18.84
C THR A 482 58.76 31.02 -20.10
N TYR A 483 59.49 29.91 -20.17
CA TYR A 483 60.24 29.54 -21.37
C TYR A 483 59.31 28.87 -22.41
N GLY A 484 58.82 29.70 -23.32
CA GLY A 484 57.94 29.32 -24.43
C GLY A 484 58.54 28.30 -25.39
N GLY A 485 58.38 27.02 -25.08
CA GLY A 485 58.44 25.91 -26.03
C GLY A 485 57.04 25.34 -26.17
N THR A 486 56.50 25.32 -27.38
CA THR A 486 55.08 25.14 -27.74
C THR A 486 54.46 23.76 -27.46
N ASP A 487 55.00 22.92 -26.57
CA ASP A 487 54.48 21.55 -26.36
C ASP A 487 54.73 20.97 -24.94
N LEU A 488 54.60 21.75 -23.87
CA LEU A 488 54.65 21.19 -22.51
C LEU A 488 53.32 20.49 -22.15
N LYS A 489 53.27 19.16 -22.35
CA LYS A 489 52.13 18.32 -21.94
C LYS A 489 52.23 18.00 -20.43
N PRO A 490 51.12 18.08 -19.67
CA PRO A 490 51.09 17.67 -18.27
C PRO A 490 51.61 16.23 -18.11
N LYS A 491 52.63 16.03 -17.27
CA LYS A 491 53.22 14.70 -17.03
C LYS A 491 52.24 13.85 -16.23
N LYS A 492 51.90 12.67 -16.75
CA LYS A 492 51.09 11.68 -16.02
C LYS A 492 51.99 10.95 -15.02
N ARG A 493 51.69 11.09 -13.73
CA ARG A 493 52.41 10.39 -12.65
C ARG A 493 51.52 9.32 -12.02
N VAL A 494 52.10 8.17 -11.69
CA VAL A 494 51.42 7.08 -10.98
C VAL A 494 52.21 6.77 -9.71
N LEU A 495 51.55 6.88 -8.55
CA LEU A 495 52.15 6.54 -7.26
C LEU A 495 51.91 5.05 -6.97
N ILE A 496 53.00 4.26 -6.94
CA ILE A 496 52.97 2.82 -6.68
C ILE A 496 53.56 2.54 -5.29
N GLY A 497 52.99 1.57 -4.57
CA GLY A 497 53.58 1.08 -3.32
C GLY A 497 52.70 0.01 -2.68
N THR A 498 53.16 -0.55 -1.57
CA THR A 498 52.50 -1.70 -0.92
C THR A 498 51.05 -1.37 -0.52
N PRO A 499 50.09 -2.28 -0.75
CA PRO A 499 48.72 -2.15 -0.25
C PRO A 499 48.68 -1.90 1.26
N GLY A 500 47.73 -1.11 1.76
CA GLY A 500 47.54 -0.86 3.20
C GLY A 500 48.41 0.24 3.82
N ILE A 501 49.44 0.76 3.14
CA ILE A 501 50.34 1.80 3.68
C ILE A 501 49.71 3.22 3.73
N GLY A 502 48.46 3.38 3.28
CA GLY A 502 47.77 4.68 3.35
C GLY A 502 48.07 5.64 2.21
N LYS A 503 48.58 5.16 1.05
CA LYS A 503 48.89 5.98 -0.14
C LYS A 503 47.73 6.91 -0.55
N SER A 504 46.52 6.36 -0.71
CA SER A 504 45.37 7.12 -1.19
C SER A 504 44.84 8.12 -0.16
N MET A 505 44.95 7.79 1.13
CA MET A 505 44.47 8.64 2.23
C MET A 505 45.45 9.78 2.50
N ALA A 506 46.74 9.47 2.69
CA ALA A 506 47.76 10.45 3.02
C ALA A 506 48.21 11.29 1.81
N ALA A 507 48.65 10.64 0.73
CA ALA A 507 49.20 11.35 -0.42
C ALA A 507 48.12 12.12 -1.19
N GLY A 508 46.93 11.53 -1.36
CA GLY A 508 45.82 12.21 -2.04
C GLY A 508 45.39 13.50 -1.34
N SER A 509 45.27 13.45 -0.02
CA SER A 509 44.85 14.57 0.83
C SER A 509 45.94 15.65 0.91
N TYR A 510 47.20 15.25 1.09
CA TYR A 510 48.30 16.19 1.15
C TYR A 510 48.57 16.89 -0.18
N LEU A 511 48.53 16.16 -1.30
CA LEU A 511 48.63 16.76 -2.63
C LEU A 511 47.49 17.74 -2.88
N LEU A 512 46.26 17.41 -2.49
CA LEU A 512 45.14 18.33 -2.61
C LEU A 512 45.38 19.60 -1.79
N TYR A 513 45.76 19.47 -0.51
CA TYR A 513 46.08 20.61 0.35
C TYR A 513 47.12 21.53 -0.30
N GLN A 514 48.21 20.94 -0.80
CA GLN A 514 49.30 21.68 -1.41
C GLN A 514 48.91 22.36 -2.74
N LEU A 515 48.11 21.70 -3.57
CA LEU A 515 47.60 22.28 -4.84
C LEU A 515 46.65 23.46 -4.58
N LEU A 516 45.85 23.39 -3.52
CA LEU A 516 44.98 24.51 -3.11
C LEU A 516 45.80 25.72 -2.64
N HIS A 517 46.98 25.51 -2.05
CA HIS A 517 47.91 26.58 -1.65
C HIS A 517 48.87 27.03 -2.75
N TYR A 518 48.86 26.35 -3.91
CA TYR A 518 49.65 26.80 -5.05
C TYR A 518 49.14 28.15 -5.57
N ASP A 519 49.94 28.84 -6.38
CA ASP A 519 49.57 30.12 -6.98
C ASP A 519 48.23 30.01 -7.75
N VAL A 520 47.27 30.86 -7.39
CA VAL A 520 45.92 30.89 -7.98
C VAL A 520 45.92 31.40 -9.41
N GLU A 521 46.88 32.28 -9.76
CA GLU A 521 46.99 32.82 -11.13
C GLU A 521 47.40 31.72 -12.13
N LYS A 522 48.16 30.72 -11.66
CA LYS A 522 48.67 29.59 -12.45
C LYS A 522 47.75 28.38 -12.40
N LEU A 523 47.16 28.09 -11.24
CA LEU A 523 46.29 26.94 -11.02
C LEU A 523 44.99 27.38 -10.36
N GLN A 524 43.94 27.53 -11.16
CA GLN A 524 42.63 28.02 -10.73
C GLN A 524 41.72 26.91 -10.20
N VAL A 525 41.76 25.72 -10.80
CA VAL A 525 40.85 24.61 -10.48
C VAL A 525 41.64 23.35 -10.15
N VAL A 526 41.24 22.67 -9.07
CA VAL A 526 41.79 21.37 -8.65
C VAL A 526 40.69 20.34 -8.62
N VAL A 527 40.85 19.25 -9.38
CA VAL A 527 39.90 18.14 -9.41
C VAL A 527 40.48 16.94 -8.66
N HIS A 528 39.81 16.53 -7.58
CA HIS A 528 40.17 15.37 -6.78
C HIS A 528 39.12 14.28 -6.92
N ARG A 529 39.50 13.11 -7.44
CA ARG A 529 38.60 11.96 -7.57
C ARG A 529 38.97 10.88 -6.58
N PHE A 530 37.99 10.45 -5.79
CA PHE A 530 38.11 9.32 -4.87
C PHE A 530 36.94 8.36 -5.09
N GLY A 531 37.25 7.11 -5.46
CA GLY A 531 36.23 6.13 -5.86
C GLY A 531 35.38 6.64 -7.03
N ASN A 532 34.07 6.70 -6.79
CA ASN A 532 33.09 7.21 -7.76
C ASN A 532 32.77 8.70 -7.55
N THR A 533 33.34 9.34 -6.52
CA THR A 533 33.07 10.73 -6.22
C THR A 533 34.18 11.64 -6.77
N THR A 534 33.79 12.70 -7.48
CA THR A 534 34.68 13.73 -8.01
C THR A 534 34.41 15.05 -7.29
N TYR A 535 35.45 15.61 -6.66
CA TYR A 535 35.42 16.90 -6.00
C TYR A 535 36.13 17.92 -6.89
N VAL A 536 35.47 19.03 -7.19
CA VAL A 536 36.02 20.14 -7.96
C VAL A 536 36.19 21.32 -7.01
N PHE A 537 37.43 21.76 -6.82
CA PHE A 537 37.73 22.93 -6.00
C PHE A 537 38.10 24.09 -6.92
N ASP A 538 37.30 25.15 -6.87
CA ASP A 538 37.55 26.39 -7.58
C ASP A 538 38.16 27.40 -6.60
N LYS A 539 39.43 27.75 -6.86
CA LYS A 539 40.19 28.68 -6.00
C LYS A 539 39.83 30.14 -6.25
N THR A 540 39.20 30.47 -7.38
CA THR A 540 38.81 31.84 -7.74
C THR A 540 37.60 32.31 -6.93
N ILE A 541 36.66 31.40 -6.68
CA ILE A 541 35.45 31.64 -5.88
C ILE A 541 35.48 30.93 -4.52
N GLN A 542 36.60 30.26 -4.20
CA GLN A 542 36.81 29.49 -2.97
C GLN A 542 35.68 28.49 -2.68
N SER A 543 35.21 27.82 -3.73
CA SER A 543 34.12 26.84 -3.65
C SER A 543 34.63 25.42 -3.84
N GLY A 544 33.89 24.46 -3.26
CA GLY A 544 34.08 23.04 -3.51
C GLY A 544 32.76 22.43 -3.95
N ASP A 545 32.73 21.83 -5.14
CA ASP A 545 31.58 21.14 -5.67
C ASP A 545 31.82 19.63 -5.65
N LYS A 546 30.81 18.87 -5.19
CA LYS A 546 30.83 17.41 -5.22
C LYS A 546 29.97 16.92 -6.37
N MET A 547 30.58 16.12 -7.24
CA MET A 547 29.90 15.38 -8.30
C MET A 547 30.00 13.89 -8.01
N GLN A 548 28.87 13.20 -8.04
CA GLN A 548 28.81 11.75 -7.84
C GLN A 548 28.72 11.08 -9.22
N GLY A 549 29.73 10.27 -9.55
CA GLY A 549 29.91 9.64 -10.87
C GLY A 549 29.44 8.20 -10.96
#